data_AF-A0A2N2WIF8-F1
#
_entry.id   AF-A0A2N2WIF8-F1
#
_cell.length_a   1.000
_cell.length_b   1.000
_cell.length_c   1.000
_cell.angle_alpha   90.00
_cell.angle_beta   90.00
_cell.angle_gamma   90.00
#
_symmetry.space_group_name_H-M   'P 1'
#
loop_
_entity.id
_entity.type
_entity.pdbx_description
1 polymer ?
#
loop_
_entity_poly.entity_id
_entity_poly.type
_entity_poly.pdbx_seq_one_letter_code
_entity_poly.pdbx_strand_id
1 'polypeptide(L)'
;MNFDFIADSRFRTLLSRDYIELQKCLENEANKSVLVLSGSILEAALSDFFIQFPIDGKSESSILQSNLGTLIDIAESEKIITSKEKNLATVVKDYRNLIHPGKEIRKEEKFNSESAIIAAKVVDIILNSVKSVYISKYGHTAEEILERLKHDWHYQSVFDKVVIKLNQNEKEKLLQLLVDFDVWEKSHWDSFSYGNKPIRNEYYDLEFVKPLTNQLKPLLPNDVIKNYLKQLIKELETGSKEKAYCLYNLFHDNIGELSPDEQELIVIYMLGFAISLLENTSDIALEKTYSTIGKYVQSDKTKAALKKFIQDYSVNSSGSEKDLDLFEHVINGLKVELRTEMLQYLTDFLPTKENAAPSLDKFYTEASKRGLILERKIKKW
;
A
#
# COMPACT_ATOMS: atom_id res chain seq x y z
N MET A 1 4.67 -21.39 -10.40
CA MET A 1 5.43 -20.16 -10.73
C MET A 1 4.74 -18.97 -10.08
N ASN A 2 5.49 -18.04 -9.48
CA ASN A 2 4.96 -16.73 -9.06
C ASN A 2 5.36 -15.69 -10.13
N PHE A 3 4.37 -14.93 -10.64
CA PHE A 3 4.51 -13.93 -11.70
C PHE A 3 4.61 -12.48 -11.19
N ASP A 4 4.99 -12.24 -9.94
CA ASP A 4 5.17 -10.88 -9.38
C ASP A 4 6.15 -9.99 -10.18
N PHE A 5 7.07 -10.61 -10.92
CA PHE A 5 8.02 -9.89 -11.77
C PHE A 5 7.40 -9.32 -13.06
N ILE A 6 6.18 -9.72 -13.41
CA ILE A 6 5.42 -9.24 -14.58
C ILE A 6 4.80 -7.89 -14.25
N ALA A 7 5.14 -6.88 -15.04
CA ALA A 7 4.80 -5.49 -14.75
C ALA A 7 3.31 -5.22 -14.96
N ASP A 8 2.76 -5.59 -16.12
CA ASP A 8 1.36 -5.34 -16.45
C ASP A 8 0.43 -6.35 -15.74
N SER A 9 -0.55 -5.83 -15.00
CA SER A 9 -1.48 -6.66 -14.22
C SER A 9 -2.32 -7.59 -15.10
N ARG A 10 -2.68 -7.18 -16.33
CA ARG A 10 -3.45 -8.00 -17.27
C ARG A 10 -2.62 -9.20 -17.73
N PHE A 11 -1.35 -8.97 -18.11
CA PHE A 11 -0.43 -10.05 -18.47
C PHE A 11 -0.22 -11.00 -17.29
N ARG A 12 -0.08 -10.47 -16.08
CA ARG A 12 0.10 -11.29 -14.88
C ARG A 12 -1.10 -12.20 -14.61
N THR A 13 -2.32 -11.66 -14.70
CA THR A 13 -3.54 -12.46 -14.55
C THR A 13 -3.62 -13.56 -15.60
N LEU A 14 -3.34 -13.24 -16.87
CA LEU A 14 -3.34 -14.22 -17.97
C LEU A 14 -2.28 -15.31 -17.77
N LEU A 15 -1.03 -14.93 -17.47
CA LEU A 15 0.06 -15.85 -17.22
C LEU A 15 -0.21 -16.77 -16.03
N SER A 16 -0.76 -16.23 -14.94
CA SER A 16 -1.09 -17.00 -13.74
C SER A 16 -2.18 -18.03 -14.03
N ARG A 17 -3.24 -17.61 -14.74
CA ARG A 17 -4.31 -18.50 -15.19
C ARG A 17 -3.78 -19.60 -16.11
N ASP A 18 -3.05 -19.22 -17.16
CA ASP A 18 -2.59 -20.14 -18.20
C ASP A 18 -1.55 -21.12 -17.67
N TYR A 19 -0.70 -20.70 -16.73
CA TYR A 19 0.26 -21.59 -16.07
C TYR A 19 -0.44 -22.61 -15.17
N ILE A 20 -1.47 -22.20 -14.42
CA ILE A 20 -2.29 -23.14 -13.62
C ILE A 20 -2.99 -24.14 -14.56
N GLU A 21 -3.52 -23.67 -15.68
CA GLU A 21 -4.15 -24.52 -16.70
C GLU A 21 -3.14 -25.50 -17.32
N LEU A 22 -1.93 -25.04 -17.63
CA LEU A 22 -0.82 -25.87 -18.13
C LEU A 22 -0.53 -27.04 -17.17
N GLN A 23 -0.43 -26.77 -15.87
CA GLN A 23 -0.19 -27.82 -14.87
C GLN A 23 -1.33 -28.84 -14.83
N LYS A 24 -2.59 -28.37 -14.83
CA LYS A 24 -3.75 -29.26 -14.87
C LYS A 24 -3.79 -30.11 -16.14
N CYS A 25 -3.47 -29.53 -17.29
CA CYS A 25 -3.38 -30.28 -18.54
C CYS A 25 -2.29 -31.34 -18.48
N LEU A 26 -1.16 -31.05 -17.84
CA LEU A 26 -0.07 -32.01 -17.66
C LEU A 26 -0.48 -33.17 -16.74
N GLU A 27 -1.15 -32.87 -15.62
CA GLU A 27 -1.68 -33.87 -14.68
C GLU A 27 -2.73 -34.79 -15.30
N ASN A 28 -3.48 -34.30 -16.28
CA ASN A 28 -4.55 -35.04 -16.97
C ASN A 28 -4.12 -35.58 -18.35
N GLU A 29 -2.82 -35.59 -18.65
CA GLU A 29 -2.26 -36.10 -19.91
C GLU A 29 -2.85 -35.45 -21.18
N ALA A 30 -3.34 -34.21 -21.06
CA ALA A 30 -3.85 -33.41 -22.17
C ALA A 30 -2.70 -32.82 -22.99
N ASN A 31 -1.87 -33.70 -23.57
CA ASN A 31 -0.56 -33.38 -24.16
C ASN A 31 -0.62 -32.24 -25.17
N LYS A 32 -1.61 -32.26 -26.08
CA LYS A 32 -1.77 -31.21 -27.10
C LYS A 32 -2.03 -29.84 -26.48
N SER A 33 -2.84 -29.78 -25.42
CA SER A 33 -3.13 -28.54 -24.70
C SER A 33 -1.87 -28.02 -24.00
N VAL A 34 -1.08 -28.91 -23.38
CA VAL A 34 0.20 -28.54 -22.76
C VAL A 34 1.13 -27.86 -23.77
N LEU A 35 1.26 -28.45 -24.96
CA LEU A 35 2.09 -27.93 -26.03
C LEU A 35 1.65 -26.54 -26.50
N VAL A 36 0.35 -26.33 -26.70
CA VAL A 36 -0.21 -25.05 -27.15
C VAL A 36 -0.08 -23.98 -26.07
N LEU A 37 -0.45 -24.29 -24.83
CA LEU A 37 -0.36 -23.37 -23.69
C LEU A 37 1.09 -22.97 -23.42
N SER A 38 2.04 -23.89 -23.56
CA SER A 38 3.46 -23.61 -23.37
C SER A 38 3.93 -22.47 -24.28
N GLY A 39 3.57 -22.50 -25.56
CA GLY A 39 3.89 -21.40 -26.48
C GLY A 39 3.20 -20.08 -26.12
N SER A 40 1.92 -20.13 -25.71
CA SER A 40 1.17 -18.94 -25.31
C SER A 40 1.79 -18.24 -24.09
N ILE A 41 2.20 -19.00 -23.09
CA ILE A 41 2.82 -18.48 -21.86
C ILE A 41 4.16 -17.79 -22.17
N LEU A 42 5.00 -18.40 -23.02
CA LEU A 42 6.26 -17.79 -23.44
C LEU A 42 6.04 -16.48 -24.20
N GLU A 43 5.05 -16.45 -25.09
CA GLU A 43 4.70 -15.27 -25.88
C GLU A 43 4.25 -14.12 -24.98
N ALA A 44 3.37 -14.41 -24.02
CA ALA A 44 2.87 -13.42 -23.07
C ALA A 44 3.98 -12.87 -22.17
N ALA A 45 4.85 -13.72 -21.62
CA ALA A 45 5.93 -13.28 -20.73
C ALA A 45 6.99 -12.43 -21.45
N LEU A 46 7.36 -12.81 -22.67
CA LEU A 46 8.30 -12.01 -23.48
C LEU A 46 7.66 -10.70 -23.96
N SER A 47 6.37 -10.71 -24.29
CA SER A 47 5.66 -9.49 -24.68
C SER A 47 5.66 -8.46 -23.56
N ASP A 48 5.27 -8.87 -22.34
CA ASP A 48 5.32 -7.99 -21.17
C ASP A 48 6.74 -7.43 -20.95
N PHE A 49 7.76 -8.29 -21.01
CA PHE A 49 9.16 -7.87 -20.86
C PHE A 49 9.55 -6.76 -21.85
N PHE A 50 9.24 -6.91 -23.13
CA PHE A 50 9.65 -5.93 -24.16
C PHE A 50 8.78 -4.69 -24.21
N ILE A 51 7.55 -4.74 -23.72
CA ILE A 51 6.73 -3.53 -23.51
C ILE A 51 7.34 -2.69 -22.40
N GLN A 52 7.80 -3.37 -21.34
CA GLN A 52 8.33 -2.72 -20.15
C GLN A 52 9.79 -2.28 -20.30
N PHE A 53 10.56 -2.97 -21.13
CA PHE A 53 11.90 -2.57 -21.56
C PHE A 53 11.93 -2.43 -23.08
N PRO A 54 11.42 -1.30 -23.61
CA PRO A 54 11.35 -1.07 -25.04
C PRO A 54 12.72 -1.19 -25.69
N ILE A 55 12.73 -1.82 -26.86
CA ILE A 55 13.90 -1.89 -27.74
C ILE A 55 13.76 -0.80 -28.78
N ASP A 56 14.88 -0.17 -29.13
CA ASP A 56 14.92 0.90 -30.12
C ASP A 56 14.22 0.50 -31.43
N GLY A 57 13.29 1.34 -31.88
CA GLY A 57 12.51 1.12 -33.10
C GLY A 57 11.34 0.13 -32.99
N LYS A 58 11.03 -0.40 -31.79
CA LYS A 58 9.85 -1.24 -31.56
C LYS A 58 8.84 -0.54 -30.65
N SER A 59 7.63 -0.32 -31.17
CA SER A 59 6.50 0.17 -30.38
C SER A 59 5.81 -0.98 -29.64
N GLU A 60 5.07 -0.66 -28.57
CA GLU A 60 4.21 -1.62 -27.85
C GLU A 60 3.28 -2.39 -28.82
N SER A 61 2.64 -1.67 -29.76
CA SER A 61 1.80 -2.30 -30.78
C SER A 61 2.58 -3.28 -31.67
N SER A 62 3.83 -2.96 -32.02
CA SER A 62 4.68 -3.87 -32.78
C SER A 62 5.08 -5.10 -31.96
N ILE A 63 5.29 -4.97 -30.65
CA ILE A 63 5.59 -6.11 -29.77
C ILE A 63 4.38 -7.03 -29.69
N LEU A 64 3.19 -6.48 -29.42
CA LEU A 64 1.94 -7.26 -29.31
C LEU A 64 1.54 -7.98 -30.62
N GLN A 65 1.98 -7.47 -31.78
CA GLN A 65 1.76 -8.11 -33.07
C GLN A 65 2.88 -9.08 -33.47
N SER A 66 3.98 -9.14 -32.71
CA SER A 66 5.08 -10.05 -32.99
C SER A 66 4.68 -11.49 -32.66
N ASN A 67 5.12 -12.44 -33.48
CA ASN A 67 4.94 -13.86 -33.16
C ASN A 67 6.01 -14.31 -32.16
N LEU A 68 5.73 -15.38 -31.41
CA LEU A 68 6.66 -16.00 -30.47
C LEU A 68 8.08 -16.22 -31.03
N GLY A 69 8.23 -16.64 -32.29
CA GLY A 69 9.55 -16.84 -32.89
C GLY A 69 10.38 -15.57 -32.91
N THR A 70 9.77 -14.46 -33.36
CA THR A 70 10.40 -13.13 -33.36
C THR A 70 10.75 -12.69 -31.94
N LEU A 71 9.87 -12.92 -30.95
CA LEU A 71 10.15 -12.56 -29.55
C LEU A 71 11.31 -13.38 -28.97
N ILE A 72 11.42 -14.67 -29.29
CA ILE A 72 12.54 -15.53 -28.87
C ILE A 72 13.86 -15.05 -29.50
N ASP A 73 13.86 -14.71 -30.79
CA ASP A 73 15.05 -14.21 -31.48
C ASP A 73 15.55 -12.89 -30.86
N ILE A 74 14.61 -11.98 -30.58
CA ILE A 74 14.92 -10.73 -29.88
C ILE A 74 15.47 -11.04 -28.47
N ALA A 75 14.86 -11.98 -27.74
CA ALA A 75 15.28 -12.31 -26.39
C ALA A 75 16.71 -12.86 -26.30
N GLU A 76 17.14 -13.65 -27.29
CA GLU A 76 18.54 -14.04 -27.40
C GLU A 76 19.44 -12.84 -27.70
N SER A 77 19.05 -11.98 -28.66
CA SER A 77 19.87 -10.83 -29.06
C SER A 77 20.08 -9.83 -27.92
N GLU A 78 19.07 -9.64 -27.08
CA GLU A 78 19.09 -8.79 -25.88
C GLU A 78 19.67 -9.51 -24.65
N LYS A 79 20.19 -10.74 -24.83
CA LYS A 79 20.80 -11.58 -23.78
C LYS A 79 19.88 -11.85 -22.59
N ILE A 80 18.57 -11.89 -22.82
CA ILE A 80 17.57 -12.29 -21.84
C ILE A 80 17.59 -13.80 -21.65
N ILE A 81 17.81 -14.52 -22.75
CA ILE A 81 18.02 -15.96 -22.80
C ILE A 81 19.31 -16.26 -23.55
N THR A 82 19.90 -17.41 -23.26
CA THR A 82 21.07 -17.96 -23.95
C THR A 82 20.68 -18.62 -25.28
N SER A 83 21.66 -18.86 -26.15
CA SER A 83 21.45 -19.60 -27.40
C SER A 83 20.93 -21.03 -27.18
N LYS A 84 21.31 -21.67 -26.07
CA LYS A 84 20.78 -23.00 -25.70
C LYS A 84 19.30 -22.92 -25.37
N GLU A 85 18.90 -21.91 -24.61
CA GLU A 85 17.51 -21.66 -24.24
C GLU A 85 16.65 -21.28 -25.45
N LYS A 86 17.17 -20.46 -26.37
CA LYS A 86 16.51 -20.19 -27.66
C LYS A 86 16.22 -21.47 -28.43
N ASN A 87 17.20 -22.37 -28.53
CA ASN A 87 17.03 -23.63 -29.26
C ASN A 87 15.90 -24.46 -28.63
N LEU A 88 15.83 -24.51 -27.30
CA LEU A 88 14.73 -25.17 -26.58
C LEU A 88 13.38 -24.48 -26.83
N ALA A 89 13.32 -23.15 -26.73
CA ALA A 89 12.09 -22.37 -26.92
C ALA A 89 11.55 -22.45 -28.36
N THR A 90 12.45 -22.61 -29.34
CA THR A 90 12.08 -22.78 -30.75
C THR A 90 11.24 -24.05 -30.97
N VAL A 91 11.57 -25.13 -30.24
CA VAL A 91 10.77 -26.37 -30.28
C VAL A 91 9.35 -26.13 -29.77
N VAL A 92 9.21 -25.40 -28.65
CA VAL A 92 7.89 -25.03 -28.09
C VAL A 92 7.08 -24.17 -29.06
N LYS A 93 7.73 -23.23 -29.74
CA LYS A 93 7.10 -22.41 -30.80
C LYS A 93 6.54 -23.28 -31.92
N ASP A 94 7.26 -24.30 -32.35
CA ASP A 94 6.78 -25.19 -33.41
C ASP A 94 5.57 -26.00 -32.93
N TYR A 95 5.60 -26.49 -31.69
CA TYR A 95 4.47 -27.19 -31.07
C TYR A 95 3.21 -26.36 -30.90
N ARG A 96 3.30 -25.05 -30.61
CA ARG A 96 2.12 -24.15 -30.57
C ARG A 96 1.29 -24.23 -31.86
N ASN A 97 1.96 -24.41 -33.00
CA ASN A 97 1.29 -24.45 -34.29
C ASN A 97 0.53 -25.76 -34.54
N LEU A 98 0.69 -26.78 -33.68
CA LEU A 98 -0.06 -28.03 -33.75
C LEU A 98 -1.53 -27.86 -33.38
N ILE A 99 -1.94 -26.67 -32.89
CA ILE A 99 -3.35 -26.29 -32.78
C ILE A 99 -4.11 -26.49 -34.10
N HIS A 100 -3.42 -26.38 -35.24
CA HIS A 100 -3.99 -26.64 -36.57
C HIS A 100 -3.76 -28.11 -36.99
N PRO A 101 -4.82 -28.95 -37.09
CA PRO A 101 -4.67 -30.37 -37.47
C PRO A 101 -3.97 -30.58 -38.82
N GLY A 102 -4.16 -29.66 -39.77
CA GLY A 102 -3.49 -29.71 -41.07
C GLY A 102 -1.96 -29.52 -41.02
N LYS A 103 -1.39 -29.01 -39.92
CA LYS A 103 0.07 -29.03 -39.73
C LYS A 103 0.56 -30.40 -39.30
N GLU A 104 -0.16 -31.06 -38.40
CA GLU A 104 0.14 -32.40 -37.90
C GLU A 104 0.22 -33.41 -39.05
N ILE A 105 -0.73 -33.36 -39.98
CA ILE A 105 -0.77 -34.22 -41.17
C ILE A 105 0.39 -33.92 -42.13
N ARG A 106 0.66 -32.64 -42.42
CA ARG A 106 1.67 -32.25 -43.43
C ARG A 106 3.11 -32.44 -42.99
N LYS A 107 3.36 -32.30 -41.69
CA LYS A 107 4.70 -32.41 -41.11
C LYS A 107 4.98 -33.78 -40.48
N GLU A 108 3.98 -34.65 -40.42
CA GLU A 108 4.04 -35.94 -39.71
C GLU A 108 4.55 -35.79 -38.26
N GLU A 109 4.20 -34.66 -37.65
CA GLU A 109 4.76 -34.23 -36.38
C GLU A 109 4.04 -34.96 -35.24
N LYS A 110 4.74 -35.90 -34.60
CA LYS A 110 4.20 -36.70 -33.50
C LYS A 110 4.53 -36.06 -32.16
N PHE A 111 3.57 -36.10 -31.25
CA PHE A 111 3.76 -35.70 -29.86
C PHE A 111 3.17 -36.74 -28.91
N ASN A 112 3.73 -36.78 -27.71
CA ASN A 112 3.38 -37.71 -26.64
C ASN A 112 3.52 -37.00 -25.27
N SER A 113 3.34 -37.76 -24.20
CA SER A 113 3.50 -37.27 -22.82
C SER A 113 4.91 -36.73 -22.58
N GLU A 114 5.95 -37.37 -23.13
CA GLU A 114 7.33 -36.89 -22.99
C GLU A 114 7.51 -35.50 -23.63
N SER A 115 6.94 -35.29 -24.82
CA SER A 115 6.97 -34.00 -25.53
C SER A 115 6.28 -32.91 -24.70
N ALA A 116 5.13 -33.22 -24.09
CA ALA A 116 4.39 -32.31 -23.23
C ALA A 116 5.18 -31.94 -21.96
N ILE A 117 5.79 -32.92 -21.29
CA ILE A 117 6.64 -32.70 -20.11
C ILE A 117 7.83 -31.80 -20.47
N ILE A 118 8.50 -32.08 -21.60
CA ILE A 118 9.63 -31.27 -22.08
C ILE A 118 9.18 -29.84 -22.32
N ALA A 119 8.07 -29.62 -23.04
CA ALA A 119 7.56 -28.28 -23.32
C ALA A 119 7.25 -27.49 -22.03
N ALA A 120 6.58 -28.10 -21.06
CA ALA A 120 6.31 -27.49 -19.77
C ALA A 120 7.61 -27.13 -19.01
N LYS A 121 8.64 -27.98 -19.08
CA LYS A 121 9.95 -27.69 -18.47
C LYS A 121 10.70 -26.58 -19.17
N VAL A 122 10.60 -26.48 -20.49
CA VAL A 122 11.16 -25.36 -21.25
C VAL A 122 10.48 -24.05 -20.81
N VAL A 123 9.16 -24.05 -20.59
CA VAL A 123 8.46 -22.88 -20.03
C VAL A 123 9.08 -22.45 -18.70
N ASP A 124 9.27 -23.37 -17.76
CA ASP A 124 9.89 -23.06 -16.47
C ASP A 124 11.30 -22.46 -16.62
N ILE A 125 12.13 -23.02 -17.50
CA ILE A 125 13.50 -22.53 -17.76
C ILE A 125 13.45 -21.09 -18.28
N ILE A 126 12.69 -20.85 -19.35
CA ILE A 126 12.64 -19.53 -19.98
C ILE A 126 12.04 -18.48 -19.03
N LEU A 127 10.97 -18.83 -18.30
CA LEU A 127 10.37 -17.92 -17.34
C LEU A 127 11.33 -17.53 -16.21
N ASN A 128 12.16 -18.47 -15.73
CA ASN A 128 13.17 -18.16 -14.73
C ASN A 128 14.28 -17.24 -15.27
N SER A 129 14.70 -17.43 -16.53
CA SER A 129 15.68 -16.55 -17.16
C SER A 129 15.13 -15.14 -17.39
N VAL A 130 13.89 -15.04 -17.90
CA VAL A 130 13.17 -13.76 -18.03
C VAL A 130 13.03 -13.07 -16.67
N LYS A 131 12.58 -13.79 -15.63
CA LYS A 131 12.48 -13.26 -14.26
C LYS A 131 13.81 -12.73 -13.74
N SER A 132 14.91 -13.47 -13.96
CA SER A 132 16.23 -13.09 -13.48
C SER A 132 16.71 -11.77 -14.10
N VAL A 133 16.47 -11.58 -15.40
CA VAL A 133 16.81 -10.33 -16.10
C VAL A 133 15.86 -9.20 -15.71
N TYR A 134 14.58 -9.51 -15.46
CA TYR A 134 13.63 -8.55 -14.92
C TYR A 134 14.13 -7.95 -13.60
N ILE A 135 14.50 -8.83 -12.66
CA ILE A 135 15.01 -8.43 -11.33
C ILE A 135 16.32 -7.64 -11.47
N SER A 136 17.25 -8.08 -12.33
CA SER A 136 18.51 -7.37 -12.50
C SER A 136 18.34 -5.97 -13.09
N LYS A 137 17.31 -5.75 -13.92
CA LYS A 137 16.97 -4.43 -14.46
C LYS A 137 16.25 -3.52 -13.45
N TYR A 138 15.39 -4.06 -12.59
CA TYR A 138 14.69 -3.27 -11.55
C TYR A 138 15.51 -3.02 -10.28
N GLY A 139 16.47 -3.89 -9.99
CA GLY A 139 17.37 -3.79 -8.85
C GLY A 139 16.88 -4.59 -7.64
N HIS A 140 15.71 -4.27 -7.09
CA HIS A 140 15.21 -4.85 -5.83
C HIS A 140 13.73 -5.26 -5.89
N THR A 141 13.35 -6.27 -5.11
CA THR A 141 11.93 -6.57 -4.83
C THR A 141 11.42 -5.75 -3.64
N ALA A 142 10.10 -5.68 -3.48
CA ALA A 142 9.44 -5.06 -2.34
C ALA A 142 9.90 -5.66 -1.00
N GLU A 143 10.01 -7.00 -0.92
CA GLU A 143 10.52 -7.68 0.27
C GLU A 143 11.97 -7.33 0.58
N GLU A 144 12.85 -7.32 -0.44
CA GLU A 144 14.25 -6.94 -0.25
C GLU A 144 14.38 -5.50 0.25
N ILE A 145 13.53 -4.59 -0.23
CA ILE A 145 13.49 -3.21 0.23
C ILE A 145 13.03 -3.13 1.68
N LEU A 146 11.92 -3.80 2.03
CA LEU A 146 11.44 -3.81 3.41
C LEU A 146 12.49 -4.39 4.36
N GLU A 147 13.13 -5.49 3.96
CA GLU A 147 14.15 -6.16 4.77
C GLU A 147 15.37 -5.27 5.00
N ARG A 148 15.77 -4.49 4.01
CA ARG A 148 16.83 -3.48 4.17
C ARG A 148 16.38 -2.33 5.06
N LEU A 149 15.17 -1.82 4.88
CA LEU A 149 14.62 -0.74 5.73
C LEU A 149 14.58 -1.15 7.21
N LYS A 150 14.29 -2.42 7.50
CA LYS A 150 14.25 -3.00 8.84
C LYS A 150 15.61 -3.07 9.53
N HIS A 151 16.71 -3.14 8.79
CA HIS A 151 18.04 -3.47 9.33
C HIS A 151 19.15 -2.47 8.97
N ASP A 152 18.86 -1.47 8.14
CA ASP A 152 19.79 -0.41 7.77
C ASP A 152 19.08 0.94 7.77
N TRP A 153 19.22 1.68 8.87
CA TRP A 153 18.68 3.03 8.99
C TRP A 153 19.17 3.99 7.89
N HIS A 154 20.38 3.82 7.34
CA HIS A 154 20.87 4.67 6.25
C HIS A 154 20.10 4.43 4.95
N TYR A 155 19.54 3.24 4.77
CA TYR A 155 18.77 2.89 3.58
C TYR A 155 17.53 3.78 3.40
N GLN A 156 16.96 4.29 4.50
CA GLN A 156 15.85 5.25 4.47
C GLN A 156 16.22 6.54 3.70
N SER A 157 17.48 6.99 3.77
CA SER A 157 17.95 8.21 3.11
C SER A 157 18.03 8.12 1.58
N VAL A 158 18.00 6.89 1.04
CA VAL A 158 18.04 6.62 -0.41
C VAL A 158 16.75 5.97 -0.92
N PHE A 159 15.73 5.86 -0.08
CA PHE A 159 14.48 5.16 -0.41
C PHE A 159 13.80 5.73 -1.66
N ASP A 160 13.74 7.06 -1.78
CA ASP A 160 13.20 7.79 -2.93
C ASP A 160 13.86 7.35 -4.26
N LYS A 161 15.17 7.18 -4.28
CA LYS A 161 15.95 6.76 -5.47
C LYS A 161 15.73 5.30 -5.81
N VAL A 162 15.53 4.45 -4.80
CA VAL A 162 15.31 3.02 -4.99
C VAL A 162 13.90 2.76 -5.51
N VAL A 163 12.89 3.37 -4.87
CA VAL A 163 11.48 3.09 -5.15
C VAL A 163 11.05 3.54 -6.55
N ILE A 164 11.71 4.54 -7.14
CA ILE A 164 11.48 4.96 -8.53
C ILE A 164 11.80 3.83 -9.53
N LYS A 165 12.78 2.97 -9.22
CA LYS A 165 13.21 1.88 -10.10
C LYS A 165 12.32 0.64 -10.02
N LEU A 166 11.46 0.57 -9.01
CA LEU A 166 10.50 -0.52 -8.91
C LEU A 166 9.49 -0.46 -10.04
N ASN A 167 9.12 -1.64 -10.52
CA ASN A 167 7.95 -1.78 -11.37
C ASN A 167 6.66 -1.51 -10.59
N GLN A 168 5.56 -1.37 -11.31
CA GLN A 168 4.28 -1.00 -10.71
C GLN A 168 3.79 -2.02 -9.67
N ASN A 169 4.00 -3.31 -9.91
CA ASN A 169 3.64 -4.36 -8.96
C ASN A 169 4.41 -4.25 -7.66
N GLU A 170 5.74 -4.14 -7.76
CA GLU A 170 6.61 -4.09 -6.59
C GLU A 170 6.36 -2.82 -5.77
N LYS A 171 5.94 -1.72 -6.41
CA LYS A 171 5.48 -0.51 -5.70
C LYS A 171 4.20 -0.78 -4.89
N GLU A 172 3.20 -1.40 -5.51
CA GLU A 172 1.94 -1.73 -4.83
C GLU A 172 2.16 -2.71 -3.68
N LYS A 173 2.98 -3.74 -3.93
CA LYS A 173 3.38 -4.74 -2.94
C LYS A 173 4.16 -4.13 -1.80
N LEU A 174 5.09 -3.20 -2.09
CA LEU A 174 5.83 -2.48 -1.06
C LEU A 174 4.91 -1.61 -0.21
N LEU A 175 3.91 -0.95 -0.80
CA LEU A 175 2.93 -0.19 -0.03
C LEU A 175 2.17 -1.12 0.94
N GLN A 176 1.71 -2.28 0.45
CA GLN A 176 1.04 -3.27 1.30
C GLN A 176 1.94 -3.74 2.45
N LEU A 177 3.19 -4.05 2.16
CA LEU A 177 4.18 -4.46 3.17
C LEU A 177 4.42 -3.36 4.22
N LEU A 178 4.50 -2.09 3.81
CA LEU A 178 4.64 -0.97 4.74
C LEU A 178 3.39 -0.79 5.60
N VAL A 179 2.18 -0.94 5.03
CA VAL A 179 0.91 -0.90 5.78
C VAL A 179 0.86 -2.04 6.80
N ASP A 180 1.19 -3.26 6.39
CA ASP A 180 1.18 -4.44 7.28
C ASP A 180 2.21 -4.29 8.40
N PHE A 181 3.39 -3.72 8.09
CA PHE A 181 4.39 -3.40 9.10
C PHE A 181 3.89 -2.33 10.09
N ASP A 182 3.21 -1.28 9.61
CA ASP A 182 2.63 -0.23 10.47
C ASP A 182 1.59 -0.81 11.44
N VAL A 183 0.71 -1.70 10.93
CA VAL A 183 -0.28 -2.40 11.75
C VAL A 183 0.40 -3.30 12.79
N TRP A 184 1.42 -4.05 12.38
CA TRP A 184 2.19 -4.88 13.30
C TRP A 184 2.85 -4.02 14.38
N GLU A 185 3.55 -2.94 14.01
CA GLU A 185 4.28 -2.07 14.93
C GLU A 185 3.33 -1.45 15.95
N LYS A 186 2.22 -0.87 15.48
CA LYS A 186 1.21 -0.22 16.34
C LYS A 186 0.42 -1.17 17.20
N SER A 187 0.27 -2.44 16.81
CA SER A 187 -0.34 -3.44 17.69
C SER A 187 0.44 -3.67 18.99
N HIS A 188 1.69 -3.19 19.07
CA HIS A 188 2.52 -3.24 20.27
C HIS A 188 2.50 -1.94 21.09
N TRP A 189 1.85 -0.87 20.62
CA TRP A 189 1.77 0.38 21.38
C TRP A 189 0.81 0.24 22.56
N ASP A 190 1.09 0.99 23.62
CA ASP A 190 0.30 0.98 24.86
C ASP A 190 -1.14 1.48 24.62
N SER A 191 -1.31 2.32 23.60
CA SER A 191 -2.61 2.76 23.08
C SER A 191 -3.51 1.63 22.58
N PHE A 192 -2.93 0.50 22.16
CA PHE A 192 -3.62 -0.60 21.48
C PHE A 192 -3.49 -1.93 22.22
N SER A 193 -2.43 -2.11 23.03
CA SER A 193 -2.22 -3.35 23.78
C SER A 193 -3.01 -3.35 25.10
N TYR A 194 -4.05 -4.18 25.19
CA TYR A 194 -4.71 -4.50 26.45
C TYR A 194 -4.03 -5.72 27.10
N GLY A 195 -3.22 -5.52 28.14
CA GLY A 195 -2.63 -6.59 28.96
C GLY A 195 -1.15 -6.90 28.67
N ASN A 196 -0.79 -8.19 28.62
CA ASN A 196 0.61 -8.62 28.41
C ASN A 196 1.07 -8.18 27.02
N LYS A 197 1.92 -7.16 26.96
CA LYS A 197 2.54 -6.68 25.73
C LYS A 197 3.18 -7.87 24.99
N PRO A 198 2.93 -8.04 23.68
CA PRO A 198 3.65 -9.05 22.92
C PRO A 198 5.15 -8.75 23.07
N ILE A 199 5.95 -9.79 23.27
CA ILE A 199 7.40 -9.62 23.41
C ILE A 199 7.91 -9.10 22.06
N ARG A 200 8.37 -7.85 22.02
CA ARG A 200 9.07 -7.25 20.87
C ARG A 200 10.42 -7.98 20.75
N ASN A 201 10.41 -9.13 20.09
CA ASN A 201 11.59 -10.00 19.95
C ASN A 201 12.56 -9.53 18.86
N GLU A 202 12.20 -8.51 18.07
CA GLU A 202 12.98 -8.04 16.94
C GLU A 202 13.24 -6.52 17.10
N TYR A 203 14.52 -6.16 17.25
CA TYR A 203 14.97 -4.78 17.15
C TYR A 203 15.04 -4.42 15.66
N TYR A 204 14.04 -3.72 15.15
CA TYR A 204 14.04 -3.15 13.81
C TYR A 204 14.44 -1.67 13.85
N ASP A 205 15.25 -1.24 12.89
CA ASP A 205 15.60 0.17 12.67
C ASP A 205 14.44 0.97 12.03
N LEU A 206 13.41 0.26 11.54
CA LEU A 206 12.22 0.85 10.94
C LEU A 206 11.16 1.11 12.01
N GLU A 207 11.06 2.36 12.45
CA GLU A 207 10.03 2.78 13.44
C GLU A 207 8.84 3.50 12.79
N PHE A 208 9.06 4.31 11.76
CA PHE A 208 7.99 5.11 11.13
C PHE A 208 7.96 4.90 9.62
N VAL A 209 6.91 4.24 9.13
CA VAL A 209 6.73 4.02 7.68
C VAL A 209 6.02 5.18 6.98
N LYS A 210 5.35 6.08 7.71
CA LYS A 210 4.59 7.19 7.11
C LYS A 210 5.40 8.05 6.12
N PRO A 211 6.65 8.46 6.41
CA PRO A 211 7.47 9.20 5.43
C PRO A 211 7.74 8.39 4.16
N LEU A 212 8.00 7.09 4.28
CA LEU A 212 8.26 6.18 3.16
C LEU A 212 7.00 5.99 2.32
N THR A 213 5.86 5.77 2.97
CA THR A 213 4.55 5.69 2.32
C THR A 213 4.23 6.99 1.57
N ASN A 214 4.52 8.16 2.15
CA ASN A 214 4.32 9.45 1.48
C ASN A 214 5.22 9.64 0.25
N GLN A 215 6.42 9.07 0.24
CA GLN A 215 7.30 9.06 -0.94
C GLN A 215 6.83 8.07 -2.02
N LEU A 216 6.19 6.97 -1.62
CA LEU A 216 5.73 5.91 -2.51
C LEU A 216 4.38 6.23 -3.18
N LYS A 217 3.42 6.84 -2.46
CA LYS A 217 2.07 7.14 -2.98
C LYS A 217 2.03 7.87 -4.33
N PRO A 218 2.85 8.92 -4.59
CA PRO A 218 2.82 9.63 -5.87
C PRO A 218 3.23 8.77 -7.06
N LEU A 219 3.89 7.63 -6.82
CA LEU A 219 4.35 6.70 -7.83
C LEU A 219 3.34 5.57 -8.10
N LEU A 220 2.17 5.61 -7.45
CA LEU A 220 1.12 4.60 -7.56
C LEU A 220 -0.09 5.14 -8.34
N PRO A 221 -0.81 4.26 -9.06
CA PRO A 221 -2.11 4.55 -9.63
C PRO A 221 -3.12 5.00 -8.57
N ASN A 222 -3.99 5.93 -8.93
CA ASN A 222 -4.99 6.48 -8.02
C ASN A 222 -5.99 5.44 -7.50
N ASP A 223 -6.29 4.39 -8.28
CA ASP A 223 -7.17 3.30 -7.87
C ASP A 223 -6.59 2.47 -6.72
N VAL A 224 -5.25 2.34 -6.63
CA VAL A 224 -4.58 1.71 -5.49
C VAL A 224 -4.87 2.51 -4.21
N ILE A 225 -4.71 3.83 -4.25
CA ILE A 225 -4.99 4.71 -3.10
C ILE A 225 -6.47 4.64 -2.71
N LYS A 226 -7.38 4.68 -3.68
CA LYS A 226 -8.83 4.53 -3.45
C LYS A 226 -9.18 3.19 -2.83
N ASN A 227 -8.47 2.11 -3.17
CA ASN A 227 -8.69 0.81 -2.55
C ASN A 227 -8.31 0.82 -1.07
N TYR A 228 -7.22 1.48 -0.67
CA TYR A 228 -6.89 1.67 0.75
C TYR A 228 -7.90 2.55 1.50
N LEU A 229 -8.42 3.61 0.87
CA LEU A 229 -9.47 4.42 1.46
C LEU A 229 -10.77 3.63 1.66
N LYS A 230 -11.15 2.77 0.71
CA LYS A 230 -12.28 1.83 0.88
C LYS A 230 -12.03 0.82 2.00
N GLN A 231 -10.80 0.32 2.12
CA GLN A 231 -10.42 -0.55 3.25
C GLN A 231 -10.54 0.19 4.57
N LEU A 232 -10.12 1.46 4.66
CA LEU A 232 -10.31 2.29 5.84
C LEU A 232 -11.77 2.34 6.24
N ILE A 233 -12.68 2.69 5.32
CA ILE A 233 -14.13 2.73 5.60
C ILE A 233 -14.63 1.39 6.14
N LYS A 234 -14.26 0.27 5.50
CA LYS A 234 -14.64 -1.07 5.96
C LYS A 234 -14.14 -1.37 7.38
N GLU A 235 -12.91 -0.98 7.71
CA GLU A 235 -12.34 -1.20 9.03
C GLU A 235 -12.99 -0.31 10.11
N LEU A 236 -13.46 0.90 9.75
CA LEU A 236 -14.24 1.74 10.66
C LEU A 236 -15.61 1.15 11.00
N GLU A 237 -16.25 0.49 10.02
CA GLU A 237 -17.58 -0.10 10.19
C GLU A 237 -17.56 -1.44 10.94
N THR A 238 -16.54 -2.26 10.70
CA THR A 238 -16.55 -3.69 11.09
C THR A 238 -15.21 -4.25 11.56
N GLY A 239 -14.16 -3.45 11.51
CA GLY A 239 -12.78 -3.91 11.66
C GLY A 239 -12.18 -3.63 13.03
N SER A 240 -10.84 -3.68 13.05
CA SER A 240 -10.06 -3.42 14.27
C SER A 240 -9.68 -1.95 14.38
N LYS A 241 -9.65 -1.41 15.60
CA LYS A 241 -9.31 0.00 15.86
C LYS A 241 -7.87 0.33 15.43
N GLU A 242 -6.97 -0.62 15.65
CA GLU A 242 -5.55 -0.55 15.29
C GLU A 242 -5.42 -0.35 13.78
N LYS A 243 -6.06 -1.23 13.00
CA LYS A 243 -5.96 -1.21 11.54
C LYS A 243 -6.65 0.02 10.96
N ALA A 244 -7.81 0.41 11.50
CA ALA A 244 -8.47 1.66 11.14
C ALA A 244 -7.56 2.88 11.39
N TYR A 245 -6.90 2.96 12.55
CA TYR A 245 -5.95 4.02 12.86
C TYR A 245 -4.74 4.00 11.93
N CYS A 246 -4.15 2.85 11.64
CA CYS A 246 -3.00 2.73 10.73
C CYS A 246 -3.35 3.23 9.32
N LEU A 247 -4.47 2.76 8.78
CA LEU A 247 -4.96 3.21 7.47
C LEU A 247 -5.26 4.71 7.48
N TYR A 248 -5.87 5.24 8.55
CA TYR A 248 -6.07 6.68 8.68
C TYR A 248 -4.73 7.44 8.74
N ASN A 249 -3.79 7.02 9.59
CA ASN A 249 -2.48 7.66 9.70
C ASN A 249 -1.73 7.70 8.37
N LEU A 250 -1.77 6.59 7.63
CA LEU A 250 -1.08 6.50 6.36
C LEU A 250 -1.81 7.21 5.23
N PHE A 251 -3.14 7.37 5.27
CA PHE A 251 -3.93 7.86 4.12
C PHE A 251 -4.81 9.10 4.40
N HIS A 252 -4.70 9.76 5.56
CA HIS A 252 -5.56 10.90 5.91
C HIS A 252 -5.48 12.09 4.92
N ASP A 253 -4.34 12.26 4.25
CA ASP A 253 -4.14 13.30 3.23
C ASP A 253 -4.96 13.05 1.95
N ASN A 254 -5.43 11.82 1.73
CA ASN A 254 -6.19 11.40 0.55
C ASN A 254 -7.70 11.32 0.80
N ILE A 255 -8.18 11.61 2.01
CA ILE A 255 -9.61 11.51 2.38
C ILE A 255 -10.52 12.37 1.50
N GLY A 256 -10.00 13.46 0.91
CA GLY A 256 -10.74 14.29 -0.03
C GLY A 256 -11.24 13.56 -1.29
N GLU A 257 -10.75 12.35 -1.57
CA GLU A 257 -11.21 11.50 -2.67
C GLU A 257 -12.49 10.71 -2.35
N LEU A 258 -12.94 10.70 -1.08
CA LEU A 258 -14.14 10.01 -0.61
C LEU A 258 -15.39 10.88 -0.71
N SER A 259 -16.56 10.26 -0.62
CA SER A 259 -17.84 10.98 -0.55
C SER A 259 -18.00 11.75 0.77
N PRO A 260 -18.82 12.81 0.83
CA PRO A 260 -19.04 13.57 2.06
C PRO A 260 -19.51 12.72 3.25
N ASP A 261 -20.34 11.69 3.00
CA ASP A 261 -20.83 10.80 4.05
C ASP A 261 -19.72 9.91 4.63
N GLU A 262 -18.84 9.39 3.77
CA GLU A 262 -17.65 8.63 4.17
C GLU A 262 -16.65 9.50 4.94
N GLN A 263 -16.45 10.76 4.50
CA GLN A 263 -15.62 11.74 5.22
C GLN A 263 -16.20 12.03 6.61
N GLU A 264 -17.52 12.22 6.73
CA GLU A 264 -18.22 12.41 7.99
C GLU A 264 -18.02 11.20 8.93
N LEU A 265 -18.15 9.97 8.42
CA LEU A 265 -17.91 8.75 9.19
C LEU A 265 -16.49 8.71 9.77
N ILE A 266 -15.47 8.99 8.94
CA ILE A 266 -14.07 9.02 9.38
C ILE A 266 -13.88 10.04 10.50
N VAL A 267 -14.39 11.26 10.34
CA VAL A 267 -14.22 12.33 11.34
C VAL A 267 -14.85 11.93 12.67
N ILE A 268 -16.09 11.45 12.65
CA ILE A 268 -16.81 11.05 13.86
C ILE A 268 -16.08 9.91 14.57
N TYR A 269 -15.66 8.88 13.83
CA TYR A 269 -14.95 7.74 14.38
C TYR A 269 -13.61 8.15 14.98
N MET A 270 -12.77 8.85 14.21
CA MET A 270 -11.40 9.17 14.62
C MET A 270 -11.38 10.14 15.81
N LEU A 271 -12.28 11.13 15.86
CA LEU A 271 -12.41 11.99 17.05
C LEU A 271 -12.87 11.20 18.28
N GLY A 272 -13.83 10.28 18.12
CA GLY A 272 -14.24 9.38 19.20
C GLY A 272 -13.11 8.46 19.65
N PHE A 273 -12.31 7.97 18.70
CA PHE A 273 -11.15 7.13 18.96
C PHE A 273 -10.07 7.89 19.74
N ALA A 274 -9.75 9.13 19.36
CA ALA A 274 -8.82 9.99 20.08
C ALA A 274 -9.20 10.18 21.56
N ILE A 275 -10.49 10.32 21.88
CA ILE A 275 -10.98 10.40 23.27
C ILE A 275 -10.67 9.11 24.03
N SER A 276 -10.83 7.95 23.38
CA SER A 276 -10.56 6.65 24.03
C SER A 276 -9.09 6.39 24.36
N LEU A 277 -8.19 7.24 23.85
CA LEU A 277 -6.74 7.11 23.98
C LEU A 277 -6.12 8.12 24.95
N LEU A 278 -6.94 8.91 25.64
CA LEU A 278 -6.50 10.02 26.50
C LEU A 278 -5.50 9.64 27.59
N GLU A 279 -5.47 8.38 28.01
CA GLU A 279 -4.52 7.89 29.01
C GLU A 279 -3.13 7.54 28.42
N ASN A 280 -3.03 7.35 27.10
CA ASN A 280 -1.82 6.85 26.39
C ASN A 280 -1.53 7.60 25.07
N THR A 281 -1.62 8.93 25.05
CA THR A 281 -1.59 9.73 23.80
C THR A 281 -0.20 9.96 23.17
N SER A 282 0.89 9.65 23.89
CA SER A 282 2.24 10.11 23.50
C SER A 282 2.68 9.64 22.12
N ASP A 283 2.39 8.39 21.78
CA ASP A 283 2.87 7.77 20.53
C ASP A 283 2.08 8.33 19.32
N ILE A 284 0.80 8.61 19.52
CA ILE A 284 -0.12 9.14 18.51
C ILE A 284 0.16 10.61 18.21
N ALA A 285 0.48 11.40 19.23
CA ALA A 285 0.78 12.82 19.06
C ALA A 285 2.00 13.02 18.13
N LEU A 286 3.02 12.17 18.21
CA LEU A 286 4.24 12.29 17.41
C LEU A 286 3.99 12.18 15.89
N GLU A 287 2.99 11.41 15.47
CA GLU A 287 2.73 11.15 14.03
C GLU A 287 1.95 12.26 13.31
N LYS A 288 1.43 13.25 14.05
CA LYS A 288 0.58 14.34 13.52
C LYS A 288 -0.63 13.85 12.72
N THR A 289 -1.10 12.63 13.01
CA THR A 289 -2.19 11.91 12.34
C THR A 289 -3.48 12.74 12.24
N TYR A 290 -3.77 13.56 13.26
CA TYR A 290 -5.00 14.33 13.36
C TYR A 290 -4.91 15.73 12.72
N SER A 291 -3.76 16.13 12.18
CA SER A 291 -3.53 17.48 11.67
C SER A 291 -4.43 17.90 10.50
N THR A 292 -5.01 16.94 9.77
CA THR A 292 -5.92 17.23 8.64
C THR A 292 -7.38 17.00 8.94
N ILE A 293 -7.75 16.43 10.09
CA ILE A 293 -9.13 16.01 10.39
C ILE A 293 -10.09 17.20 10.35
N GLY A 294 -9.63 18.37 10.78
CA GLY A 294 -10.42 19.60 10.83
C GLY A 294 -10.89 20.11 9.46
N LYS A 295 -10.23 19.72 8.35
CA LYS A 295 -10.65 20.06 6.99
C LYS A 295 -12.01 19.44 6.63
N TYR A 296 -12.35 18.33 7.28
CA TYR A 296 -13.52 17.51 7.00
C TYR A 296 -14.64 17.70 8.02
N VAL A 297 -14.48 18.61 9.00
CA VAL A 297 -15.55 19.01 9.91
C VAL A 297 -16.44 20.05 9.22
N GLN A 298 -17.54 19.58 8.59
CA GLN A 298 -18.39 20.41 7.75
C GLN A 298 -19.87 20.36 8.16
N SER A 299 -20.36 19.17 8.52
CA SER A 299 -21.75 18.93 8.92
C SER A 299 -22.01 19.23 10.41
N ASP A 300 -23.27 19.36 10.79
CA ASP A 300 -23.64 19.53 12.21
C ASP A 300 -23.25 18.31 13.07
N LYS A 301 -23.26 17.10 12.49
CA LYS A 301 -22.84 15.88 13.19
C LYS A 301 -21.34 15.88 13.46
N THR A 302 -20.51 16.22 12.47
CA THR A 302 -19.05 16.31 12.67
C THR A 302 -18.69 17.44 13.63
N LYS A 303 -19.40 18.58 13.60
CA LYS A 303 -19.25 19.65 14.60
C LYS A 303 -19.65 19.19 16.00
N ALA A 304 -20.72 18.42 16.14
CA ALA A 304 -21.13 17.85 17.43
C ALA A 304 -20.09 16.86 17.97
N ALA A 305 -19.52 16.01 17.11
CA ALA A 305 -18.43 15.11 17.47
C ALA A 305 -17.17 15.89 17.92
N LEU A 306 -16.83 16.98 17.23
CA LEU A 306 -15.73 17.86 17.62
C LEU A 306 -15.98 18.55 18.97
N LYS A 307 -17.19 19.07 19.21
CA LYS A 307 -17.57 19.64 20.51
C LYS A 307 -17.43 18.62 21.63
N LYS A 308 -17.89 17.38 21.40
CA LYS A 308 -17.72 16.28 22.35
C LYS A 308 -16.24 15.97 22.60
N PHE A 309 -15.44 15.86 21.56
CA PHE A 309 -13.98 15.72 21.67
C PHE A 309 -13.40 16.82 22.55
N ILE A 310 -13.74 18.09 22.30
CA ILE A 310 -13.23 19.22 23.08
C ILE A 310 -13.58 19.10 24.57
N GLN A 311 -14.84 18.76 24.87
CA GLN A 311 -15.30 18.59 26.25
C GLN A 311 -14.56 17.46 26.94
N ASP A 312 -14.60 16.26 26.36
CA ASP A 312 -14.04 15.06 26.96
C ASP A 312 -12.52 15.17 27.12
N TYR A 313 -11.83 15.78 26.14
CA TYR A 313 -10.39 16.02 26.20
C TYR A 313 -10.01 16.99 27.32
N SER A 314 -10.75 18.11 27.44
CA SER A 314 -10.45 19.14 28.43
C SER A 314 -10.66 18.67 29.87
N VAL A 315 -11.56 17.70 30.09
CA VAL A 315 -11.88 17.18 31.42
C VAL A 315 -11.02 15.97 31.79
N ASN A 316 -10.72 15.09 30.83
CA ASN A 316 -10.11 13.79 31.11
C ASN A 316 -8.62 13.70 30.74
N SER A 317 -8.05 14.67 30.03
CA SER A 317 -6.60 14.69 29.79
C SER A 317 -5.81 14.97 31.08
N SER A 318 -4.56 14.50 31.15
CA SER A 318 -3.70 14.80 32.31
C SER A 318 -3.23 16.27 32.34
N GLY A 319 -3.53 17.02 31.28
CA GLY A 319 -3.06 18.39 31.06
C GLY A 319 -1.56 18.48 30.81
N SER A 320 -0.91 17.38 30.42
CA SER A 320 0.51 17.37 30.07
C SER A 320 0.76 18.06 28.73
N GLU A 321 2.00 18.48 28.49
CA GLU A 321 2.41 19.07 27.21
C GLU A 321 2.10 18.13 26.03
N LYS A 322 2.38 16.83 26.20
CA LYS A 322 2.13 15.80 25.18
C LYS A 322 0.64 15.61 24.89
N ASP A 323 -0.21 15.66 25.93
CA ASP A 323 -1.66 15.58 25.71
C ASP A 323 -2.14 16.78 24.90
N LEU A 324 -1.64 17.98 25.15
CA LEU A 324 -2.10 19.14 24.38
C LEU A 324 -1.60 19.15 22.93
N ASP A 325 -0.57 18.39 22.57
CA ASP A 325 -0.12 18.25 21.18
C ASP A 325 -1.20 17.62 20.29
N LEU A 326 -1.86 16.54 20.75
CA LEU A 326 -2.94 15.90 19.99
C LEU A 326 -4.15 16.83 19.86
N PHE A 327 -4.54 17.48 20.96
CA PHE A 327 -5.61 18.48 20.95
C PHE A 327 -5.33 19.60 19.96
N GLU A 328 -4.10 20.12 20.00
CA GLU A 328 -3.64 21.18 19.11
C GLU A 328 -3.61 20.74 17.65
N HIS A 329 -3.21 19.51 17.33
CA HIS A 329 -3.29 18.97 15.98
C HIS A 329 -4.72 19.02 15.41
N VAL A 330 -5.72 18.63 16.21
CA VAL A 330 -7.13 18.70 15.80
C VAL A 330 -7.56 20.15 15.57
N ILE A 331 -7.29 21.04 16.54
CA ILE A 331 -7.73 22.44 16.50
C ILE A 331 -7.04 23.23 15.37
N ASN A 332 -5.74 23.04 15.17
CA ASN A 332 -4.98 23.72 14.12
C ASN A 332 -5.36 23.22 12.71
N GLY A 333 -5.94 22.02 12.59
CA GLY A 333 -6.48 21.51 11.33
C GLY A 333 -7.80 22.14 10.88
N LEU A 334 -8.47 22.93 11.75
CA LEU A 334 -9.76 23.56 11.45
C LEU A 334 -9.60 24.82 10.57
N LYS A 335 -10.64 25.13 9.79
CA LYS A 335 -10.77 26.44 9.12
C LYS A 335 -10.85 27.55 10.17
N VAL A 336 -10.37 28.75 9.83
CA VAL A 336 -10.20 29.88 10.78
C VAL A 336 -11.48 30.22 11.54
N GLU A 337 -12.61 30.26 10.85
CA GLU A 337 -13.92 30.61 11.44
C GLU A 337 -14.35 29.54 12.44
N LEU A 338 -14.28 28.26 12.04
CA LEU A 338 -14.64 27.13 12.89
C LEU A 338 -13.68 26.98 14.06
N ARG A 339 -12.38 27.21 13.86
CA ARG A 339 -11.38 27.24 14.93
C ARG A 339 -11.77 28.26 15.99
N THR A 340 -12.11 29.47 15.57
CA THR A 340 -12.52 30.55 16.49
C THR A 340 -13.79 30.16 17.25
N GLU A 341 -14.78 29.58 16.56
CA GLU A 341 -16.00 29.04 17.20
C GLU A 341 -15.67 27.98 18.26
N MET A 342 -14.78 27.03 17.94
CA MET A 342 -14.42 25.93 18.84
C MET A 342 -13.57 26.39 20.04
N LEU A 343 -12.67 27.36 19.86
CA LEU A 343 -11.90 27.95 20.96
C LEU A 343 -12.79 28.77 21.90
N GLN A 344 -13.76 29.51 21.34
CA GLN A 344 -14.77 30.20 22.14
C GLN A 344 -15.62 29.18 22.91
N TYR A 345 -16.06 28.11 22.26
CA TYR A 345 -16.80 27.02 22.90
C TYR A 345 -16.04 26.38 24.05
N LEU A 346 -14.74 26.05 23.88
CA LEU A 346 -13.89 25.55 24.96
C LEU A 346 -13.82 26.55 26.12
N THR A 347 -13.62 27.83 25.81
CA THR A 347 -13.51 28.91 26.80
C THR A 347 -14.80 29.07 27.60
N ASP A 348 -15.96 28.90 26.97
CA ASP A 348 -17.28 29.00 27.60
C ASP A 348 -17.66 27.75 28.40
N PHE A 349 -17.24 26.56 27.91
CA PHE A 349 -17.48 25.28 28.56
C PHE A 349 -16.71 25.12 29.88
N LEU A 350 -15.46 25.58 29.89
CA LEU A 350 -14.61 25.51 31.07
C LEU A 350 -15.12 26.45 32.19
N PRO A 351 -14.92 26.15 33.49
CA PRO A 351 -15.17 27.12 34.56
C PRO A 351 -14.23 28.36 34.44
N THR A 352 -14.38 29.39 35.29
CA THR A 352 -13.26 30.36 35.41
C THR A 352 -12.10 29.69 36.14
N LYS A 353 -10.87 30.16 35.94
CA LYS A 353 -9.70 29.60 36.63
C LYS A 353 -9.86 29.64 38.16
N GLU A 354 -10.52 30.65 38.73
CA GLU A 354 -10.76 30.73 40.17
C GLU A 354 -11.76 29.67 40.69
N ASN A 355 -12.65 29.20 39.82
CA ASN A 355 -13.70 28.23 40.15
C ASN A 355 -13.40 26.81 39.61
N ALA A 356 -12.23 26.61 38.99
CA ALA A 356 -11.84 25.34 38.41
C ALA A 356 -11.45 24.33 39.48
N ALA A 357 -11.80 23.05 39.26
CA ALA A 357 -11.28 21.98 40.07
C ALA A 357 -9.74 21.91 39.94
N PRO A 358 -8.99 21.56 41.01
CA PRO A 358 -7.53 21.47 40.96
C PRO A 358 -6.99 20.54 39.86
N SER A 359 -7.76 19.53 39.46
CA SER A 359 -7.41 18.61 38.37
C SER A 359 -7.24 19.32 37.01
N LEU A 360 -7.88 20.47 36.80
CA LEU A 360 -7.81 21.22 35.54
C LEU A 360 -6.64 22.20 35.49
N ASP A 361 -5.94 22.48 36.60
CA ASP A 361 -4.95 23.58 36.66
C ASP A 361 -3.79 23.38 35.67
N LYS A 362 -3.35 22.13 35.49
CA LYS A 362 -2.36 21.77 34.47
C LYS A 362 -2.86 22.06 33.06
N PHE A 363 -4.08 21.61 32.75
CA PHE A 363 -4.72 21.88 31.46
C PHE A 363 -4.83 23.39 31.21
N TYR A 364 -5.34 24.18 32.16
CA TYR A 364 -5.42 25.63 32.03
C TYR A 364 -4.08 26.27 31.74
N THR A 365 -3.06 25.89 32.50
CA THR A 365 -1.72 26.49 32.40
C THR A 365 -1.14 26.26 31.01
N GLU A 366 -1.16 25.01 30.54
CA GLU A 366 -0.56 24.67 29.25
C GLU A 366 -1.44 25.10 28.06
N ALA A 367 -2.77 25.00 28.18
CA ALA A 367 -3.69 25.50 27.14
C ALA A 367 -3.62 27.03 26.99
N SER A 368 -3.46 27.77 28.08
CA SER A 368 -3.28 29.23 28.04
C SER A 368 -1.94 29.61 27.39
N LYS A 369 -0.86 28.91 27.73
CA LYS A 369 0.47 29.10 27.13
C LYS A 369 0.44 28.91 25.60
N ARG A 370 -0.40 28.00 25.11
CA ARG A 370 -0.60 27.70 23.68
C ARG A 370 -1.68 28.56 23.00
N GLY A 371 -2.31 29.48 23.72
CA GLY A 371 -3.38 30.34 23.17
C GLY A 371 -4.66 29.56 22.80
N LEU A 372 -4.91 28.43 23.45
CA LEU A 372 -6.11 27.61 23.25
C LEU A 372 -7.30 28.07 24.11
N ILE A 373 -7.07 28.91 25.11
CA ILE A 373 -8.13 29.53 25.92
C ILE A 373 -8.14 31.03 25.61
N LEU A 374 -9.29 31.55 25.21
CA LEU A 374 -9.46 32.96 24.88
C LEU A 374 -9.65 33.79 26.15
N GLU A 375 -9.21 35.04 26.14
CA GLU A 375 -9.48 35.97 27.24
C GLU A 375 -10.99 36.20 27.37
N ARG A 376 -11.56 35.89 28.54
CA ARG A 376 -12.94 36.26 28.85
C ARG A 376 -13.01 37.78 28.92
N LYS A 377 -13.66 38.40 27.92
CA LYS A 377 -14.06 39.81 28.01
C LYS A 377 -15.00 39.93 29.20
N ILE A 378 -14.49 40.42 30.33
CA ILE A 378 -15.31 40.81 31.47
C ILE A 378 -16.23 41.92 30.92
N LYS A 379 -17.50 41.59 30.66
CA LYS A 379 -18.53 42.61 30.49
C LYS A 379 -18.62 43.31 31.85
N LYS A 380 -17.90 44.43 31.99
CA LYS A 380 -18.19 45.40 33.05
C LYS A 380 -19.62 45.87 32.77
N TRP A 381 -20.53 45.48 33.66
CA TRP A 381 -21.91 45.94 33.66
C TRP A 381 -21.96 47.42 34.00
#